data_AF-A0AAV8GDU7-F1
#
_entry.id   AF-A0AAV8GDU7-F1
#
_cell.length_a   1.000
_cell.length_b   1.000
_cell.length_c   1.000
_cell.angle_alpha   90.00
_cell.angle_beta   90.00
_cell.angle_gamma   90.00
#
_symmetry.space_group_name_H-M   'P 1'
#
loop_
_entity.id
_entity.type
_entity.pdbx_description
1 polymer ?
#
loop_
_entity_poly.entity_id
_entity_poly.type
_entity_poly.pdbx_seq_one_letter_code
_entity_poly.pdbx_strand_id
1 'polypeptide(L)'
;MGSSPWLLVSLLLSLTVASLADMSILSYGERSEEEVKRMYQAWKAQHGKLHNALGEEDKRFEIFKDNLKYIDEHNAAADAGVHPYRLGLNRFADLTNEEYRATYLGAKPARTRRGRVGDRYKVREGESLPDSIDWREKGAVVEVKDQGSCGSCWAFSTIASVEGINQIVTGDLISLSEQELVDCDTSYNQGCNGGLMDYAFEFIISNGGIDTEEDYPYKGTDNRCDTNRKNAKVVTIDSYEDVAVNDESSLKKAVANQPVAVAIEAGGRAFQLYSSGIFTGSCGTELDHGVTAVGYGSENGKDYWIVKNSWGSSWGEKGYIRMERNYKSATGKCGIAMEASYAIKKGANPPNPGPSPPSPTPTPSVCDNYYSCPESTTCCCIYEYGKYCFAWGCCPLEGATCCDDHYSCCPHDYPICDVEDGLCLMSKNSPLRMKALTRIPAKPFWAFSKRENKKVSSA
;
A
#
# COMPACT_ATOMS: atom_id res chain seq x y z
N MET A 1 -105.99 -24.42 -14.35
CA MET A 1 -105.73 -23.64 -13.11
C MET A 1 -104.23 -23.50 -13.01
N GLY A 2 -103.56 -22.36 -13.06
CA GLY A 2 -103.92 -20.95 -13.23
C GLY A 2 -102.59 -20.18 -13.29
N SER A 3 -102.45 -19.36 -14.33
CA SER A 3 -101.67 -18.12 -14.50
C SER A 3 -100.75 -17.53 -13.39
N SER A 4 -99.63 -16.94 -13.88
CA SER A 4 -99.02 -15.62 -13.49
C SER A 4 -97.97 -15.56 -12.35
N PRO A 5 -97.17 -14.48 -12.22
CA PRO A 5 -96.35 -13.77 -13.23
C PRO A 5 -94.97 -13.27 -12.70
N TRP A 6 -94.15 -12.75 -13.62
CA TRP A 6 -93.18 -11.63 -13.50
C TRP A 6 -92.79 -11.07 -12.12
N LEU A 7 -91.48 -10.98 -11.84
CA LEU A 7 -90.88 -9.90 -11.06
C LEU A 7 -89.55 -9.44 -11.69
N LEU A 8 -89.47 -8.13 -11.85
CA LEU A 8 -88.47 -7.32 -12.53
C LEU A 8 -87.33 -6.91 -11.56
N VAL A 9 -86.13 -6.73 -12.13
CA VAL A 9 -85.10 -5.74 -11.78
C VAL A 9 -84.34 -5.92 -10.45
N SER A 10 -83.03 -6.19 -10.53
CA SER A 10 -82.01 -5.19 -10.18
C SER A 10 -80.59 -5.67 -10.56
N LEU A 11 -79.98 -4.87 -11.42
CA LEU A 11 -78.60 -4.92 -11.89
C LEU A 11 -77.68 -4.40 -10.78
N LEU A 12 -76.72 -5.19 -10.30
CA LEU A 12 -75.59 -4.69 -9.51
C LEU A 12 -74.29 -5.33 -10.02
N LEU A 13 -73.62 -4.57 -10.89
CA LEU A 13 -72.20 -4.67 -11.20
C LEU A 13 -71.41 -4.60 -9.88
N SER A 14 -70.72 -5.66 -9.51
CA SER A 14 -69.62 -5.59 -8.55
C SER A 14 -68.35 -6.05 -9.24
N LEU A 15 -67.62 -5.07 -9.81
CA LEU A 15 -66.20 -5.20 -10.09
C LEU A 15 -65.50 -5.51 -8.76
N THR A 16 -65.04 -6.75 -8.59
CA THR A 16 -64.02 -7.05 -7.59
C THR A 16 -62.73 -7.34 -8.33
N VAL A 17 -61.82 -6.38 -8.16
CA VAL A 17 -60.47 -6.33 -8.70
C VAL A 17 -59.70 -7.56 -8.21
N ALA A 18 -59.01 -8.23 -9.13
CA ALA A 18 -58.10 -9.32 -8.84
C ALA A 18 -57.05 -8.87 -7.81
N SER A 19 -57.06 -9.48 -6.63
CA SER A 19 -55.92 -9.45 -5.71
C SER A 19 -54.89 -10.44 -6.22
N LEU A 20 -54.05 -9.98 -7.14
CA LEU A 20 -52.70 -10.53 -7.24
C LEU A 20 -52.00 -10.13 -5.95
N ALA A 21 -51.94 -11.05 -4.99
CA ALA A 21 -51.02 -10.93 -3.88
C ALA A 21 -49.62 -10.85 -4.49
N ASP A 22 -49.00 -9.68 -4.30
CA ASP A 22 -47.61 -9.40 -4.58
C ASP A 22 -46.75 -10.62 -4.23
N MET A 23 -46.15 -11.23 -5.25
CA MET A 23 -44.91 -11.95 -5.04
C MET A 23 -43.93 -10.90 -4.54
N SER A 24 -43.67 -10.94 -3.24
CA SER A 24 -42.54 -10.30 -2.59
C SER A 24 -41.27 -10.85 -3.25
N ILE A 25 -40.88 -10.21 -4.35
CA ILE A 25 -39.49 -10.13 -4.76
C ILE A 25 -38.77 -9.59 -3.52
N LEU A 26 -37.86 -10.38 -2.96
CA LEU A 26 -36.95 -9.98 -1.91
C LEU A 26 -36.15 -8.76 -2.39
N SER A 27 -36.71 -7.58 -2.20
CA SER A 27 -35.96 -6.34 -2.11
C SER A 27 -35.15 -6.48 -0.83
N TYR A 28 -33.88 -6.87 -0.97
CA TYR A 28 -32.88 -6.62 0.07
C TYR A 28 -32.98 -5.13 0.38
N GLY A 29 -33.59 -4.79 1.52
CA GLY A 29 -33.99 -3.43 1.83
C GLY A 29 -32.79 -2.49 1.72
N GLU A 30 -32.89 -1.48 0.87
CA GLU A 30 -31.92 -0.38 0.85
C GLU A 30 -31.85 0.22 2.27
N ARG A 31 -30.64 0.27 2.82
CA ARG A 31 -30.40 0.89 4.14
C ARG A 31 -30.83 2.35 4.12
N SER A 32 -31.40 2.82 5.22
CA SER A 32 -31.73 4.24 5.34
C SER A 32 -30.47 5.09 5.34
N GLU A 33 -30.57 6.34 4.89
CA GLU A 33 -29.42 7.25 4.86
C GLU A 33 -28.84 7.48 6.27
N GLU A 34 -29.70 7.52 7.30
CA GLU A 34 -29.30 7.64 8.70
C GLU A 34 -28.49 6.42 9.17
N GLU A 35 -28.87 5.21 8.74
CA GLU A 35 -28.12 3.99 9.03
C GLU A 35 -26.73 4.04 8.40
N VAL A 36 -26.64 4.37 7.10
CA VAL A 36 -25.38 4.47 6.38
C VAL A 36 -24.48 5.56 7.00
N LYS A 37 -25.06 6.69 7.42
CA LYS A 37 -24.32 7.76 8.10
C LYS A 37 -23.76 7.30 9.44
N ARG A 38 -24.50 6.51 10.22
CA ARG A 38 -23.99 5.91 11.46
C ARG A 38 -22.86 4.91 11.19
N MET A 39 -22.99 4.07 10.16
CA MET A 39 -21.93 3.15 9.74
C MET A 39 -20.66 3.91 9.33
N TYR A 40 -20.80 4.98 8.56
CA TYR A 40 -19.68 5.81 8.13
C TYR A 40 -18.94 6.45 9.31
N GLN A 41 -19.65 7.02 10.28
CA GLN A 41 -19.00 7.62 11.46
C GLN A 41 -18.28 6.56 12.32
N ALA A 42 -18.87 5.38 12.48
CA ALA A 42 -18.21 4.26 13.17
C ALA A 42 -16.96 3.78 12.41
N TRP A 43 -17.07 3.65 11.10
CA TRP A 43 -15.96 3.26 10.21
C TRP A 43 -14.81 4.28 10.26
N LYS A 44 -15.11 5.58 10.23
CA LYS A 44 -14.11 6.65 10.36
C LYS A 44 -13.35 6.55 11.68
N ALA A 45 -14.07 6.37 12.79
CA ALA A 45 -13.49 6.21 14.11
C ALA A 45 -12.59 4.97 14.19
N GLN A 46 -13.04 3.84 13.62
CA GLN A 46 -12.27 2.60 13.58
C GLN A 46 -10.96 2.74 12.77
N HIS A 47 -10.98 3.50 11.67
CA HIS A 47 -9.85 3.64 10.75
C HIS A 47 -9.04 4.92 10.96
N GLY A 48 -9.34 5.72 11.99
CA GLY A 48 -8.64 6.97 12.30
C GLY A 48 -8.75 8.04 11.20
N LYS A 49 -9.86 8.08 10.46
CA LYS A 49 -10.04 8.98 9.31
C LYS A 49 -10.42 10.40 9.75
N LEU A 50 -9.65 11.37 9.31
CA LEU A 50 -9.89 12.81 9.51
C LEU A 50 -9.98 13.49 8.13
N HIS A 51 -11.11 14.13 7.85
CA HIS A 51 -11.32 14.91 6.63
C HIS A 51 -11.48 16.38 7.04
N ASN A 52 -10.54 17.22 6.63
CA ASN A 52 -10.41 18.59 7.13
C ASN A 52 -10.71 19.64 6.05
N ALA A 53 -10.81 19.24 4.77
CA ALA A 53 -11.14 20.17 3.70
C ALA A 53 -12.66 20.37 3.57
N LEU A 54 -13.07 21.60 3.21
CA LEU A 54 -14.47 21.95 2.97
C LEU A 54 -15.07 21.04 1.87
N GLY A 55 -16.20 20.40 2.17
CA GLY A 55 -16.88 19.47 1.24
C GLY A 55 -16.21 18.10 1.08
N GLU A 56 -15.06 17.86 1.70
CA GLU A 56 -14.39 16.55 1.64
C GLU A 56 -15.20 15.48 2.38
N GLU A 57 -15.77 15.83 3.53
CA GLU A 57 -16.58 14.90 4.33
C GLU A 57 -17.78 14.36 3.52
N ASP A 58 -18.52 15.24 2.84
CA ASP A 58 -19.69 14.86 2.05
C ASP A 58 -19.28 14.02 0.82
N LYS A 59 -18.19 14.41 0.13
CA LYS A 59 -17.65 13.60 -0.98
C LYS A 59 -17.26 12.20 -0.51
N ARG A 60 -16.53 12.08 0.61
CA ARG A 60 -16.07 10.81 1.17
C ARG A 60 -17.23 9.94 1.63
N PHE A 61 -18.27 10.55 2.20
CA PHE A 61 -19.51 9.86 2.56
C PHE A 61 -20.24 9.28 1.35
N GLU A 62 -20.36 10.03 0.24
CA GLU A 62 -21.00 9.53 -0.98
C GLU A 62 -20.23 8.36 -1.60
N ILE A 63 -18.90 8.43 -1.61
CA ILE A 63 -18.03 7.33 -2.07
C ILE A 63 -18.18 6.11 -1.17
N PHE A 64 -18.19 6.31 0.15
CA PHE A 64 -18.42 5.24 1.13
C PHE A 64 -19.77 4.56 0.90
N LYS A 65 -20.84 5.33 0.66
CA LYS A 65 -22.17 4.80 0.36
C LYS A 65 -22.18 3.95 -0.91
N ASP A 66 -21.53 4.41 -1.97
CA ASP A 66 -21.41 3.66 -3.23
C ASP A 66 -20.62 2.35 -3.04
N ASN A 67 -19.49 2.40 -2.33
CA ASN A 67 -18.72 1.20 -1.98
C ASN A 67 -19.49 0.23 -1.09
N LEU A 68 -20.26 0.73 -0.12
CA LEU A 68 -21.12 -0.09 0.73
C LEU A 68 -22.17 -0.84 -0.11
N LYS A 69 -22.84 -0.14 -1.03
CA LYS A 69 -23.81 -0.76 -1.94
C LYS A 69 -23.17 -1.88 -2.77
N TYR A 70 -21.99 -1.63 -3.35
CA TYR A 70 -21.26 -2.64 -4.11
C TYR A 70 -20.89 -3.87 -3.24
N ILE A 71 -20.48 -3.63 -1.99
CA ILE A 71 -20.18 -4.69 -1.02
C ILE A 71 -21.42 -5.53 -0.72
N ASP A 72 -22.58 -4.91 -0.50
CA ASP A 72 -23.82 -5.63 -0.20
C ASP A 72 -24.28 -6.50 -1.36
N GLU A 73 -24.30 -5.95 -2.57
CA GLU A 73 -24.69 -6.67 -3.78
C GLU A 73 -23.77 -7.87 -4.01
N HIS A 74 -22.46 -7.67 -3.86
CA HIS A 74 -21.48 -8.75 -3.96
C HIS A 74 -21.66 -9.82 -2.87
N ASN A 75 -21.84 -9.40 -1.61
CA ASN A 75 -21.94 -10.33 -0.49
C ASN A 75 -23.29 -11.08 -0.49
N ALA A 76 -24.38 -10.49 -0.99
CA ALA A 76 -25.63 -11.20 -1.24
C ALA A 76 -25.45 -12.29 -2.33
N ALA A 77 -24.68 -12.01 -3.38
CA ALA A 77 -24.31 -13.02 -4.37
C ALA A 77 -23.39 -14.10 -3.77
N ALA A 78 -22.48 -13.73 -2.86
CA ALA A 78 -21.66 -14.69 -2.11
C ALA A 78 -22.51 -15.60 -1.20
N ASP A 79 -23.54 -15.05 -0.53
CA ASP A 79 -24.50 -15.82 0.29
C ASP A 79 -25.31 -16.80 -0.56
N ALA A 80 -25.60 -16.44 -1.82
CA ALA A 80 -26.19 -17.33 -2.81
C ALA A 80 -25.20 -18.33 -3.45
N GLY A 81 -23.94 -18.35 -2.99
CA GLY A 81 -22.90 -19.28 -3.46
C GLY A 81 -22.25 -18.91 -4.81
N VAL A 82 -22.52 -17.71 -5.34
CA VAL A 82 -21.95 -17.24 -6.62
C VAL A 82 -20.46 -16.92 -6.49
N HIS A 83 -20.07 -16.34 -5.35
CA HIS A 83 -18.69 -15.95 -5.07
C HIS A 83 -18.15 -16.67 -3.81
N PRO A 84 -16.94 -17.25 -3.86
CA PRO A 84 -16.30 -17.90 -2.71
C PRO A 84 -15.53 -16.93 -1.81
N TYR A 85 -15.74 -15.62 -1.96
CA TYR A 85 -15.07 -14.58 -1.20
C TYR A 85 -16.03 -13.45 -0.82
N ARG A 86 -15.62 -12.62 0.12
CA ARG A 86 -16.38 -11.49 0.64
C ARG A 86 -15.60 -10.19 0.54
N LEU A 87 -16.35 -9.13 0.32
CA LEU A 87 -15.87 -7.76 0.39
C LEU A 87 -16.23 -7.14 1.74
N GLY A 88 -15.52 -6.08 2.13
CA GLY A 88 -15.77 -5.41 3.40
C GLY A 88 -15.34 -3.95 3.40
N LEU A 89 -15.85 -3.22 4.38
CA LEU A 89 -15.53 -1.81 4.64
C LEU A 89 -14.14 -1.68 5.27
N ASN A 90 -13.11 -1.98 4.48
CA ASN A 90 -11.72 -1.80 4.89
C ASN A 90 -11.31 -0.31 4.82
N ARG A 91 -10.02 -0.01 5.04
CA ARG A 91 -9.48 1.36 5.06
C ARG A 91 -9.66 2.17 3.76
N PHE A 92 -9.99 1.52 2.64
CA PHE A 92 -10.17 2.14 1.33
C PHE A 92 -11.64 2.37 0.96
N ALA A 93 -12.58 2.12 1.88
CA ALA A 93 -14.01 2.25 1.61
C ALA A 93 -14.45 3.68 1.26
N ASP A 94 -13.69 4.71 1.60
CA ASP A 94 -13.94 6.12 1.26
C ASP A 94 -13.23 6.61 -0.01
N LEU A 95 -12.59 5.70 -0.76
CA LEU A 95 -11.87 6.02 -2.00
C LEU A 95 -12.61 5.48 -3.22
N THR A 96 -12.63 6.27 -4.30
CA THR A 96 -13.03 5.73 -5.60
C THR A 96 -11.97 4.74 -6.09
N ASN A 97 -12.31 3.90 -7.06
CA ASN A 97 -11.34 2.97 -7.61
C ASN A 97 -10.19 3.70 -8.32
N GLU A 98 -10.47 4.84 -8.96
CA GLU A 98 -9.45 5.68 -9.59
C GLU A 98 -8.50 6.31 -8.57
N GLU A 99 -9.03 6.85 -7.46
CA GLU A 99 -8.20 7.39 -6.37
C GLU A 99 -7.33 6.31 -5.73
N TYR A 100 -7.89 5.12 -5.52
CA TYR A 100 -7.16 3.96 -5.01
C TYR A 100 -6.02 3.54 -5.97
N ARG A 101 -6.33 3.39 -7.26
CA ARG A 101 -5.36 3.01 -8.30
C ARG A 101 -4.22 4.00 -8.41
N ALA A 102 -4.53 5.29 -8.35
CA ALA A 102 -3.54 6.35 -8.49
C ALA A 102 -2.60 6.48 -7.28
N THR A 103 -3.01 6.00 -6.10
CA THR A 103 -2.30 6.26 -4.83
C THR A 103 -1.57 5.04 -4.27
N TYR A 104 -2.15 3.84 -4.42
CA TYR A 104 -1.67 2.63 -3.70
C TYR A 104 -1.02 1.58 -4.61
N LEU A 105 -1.11 1.78 -5.93
CA LEU A 105 -0.48 0.94 -6.93
C LEU A 105 0.79 1.63 -7.42
N GLY A 106 1.79 0.87 -7.82
CA GLY A 106 3.10 1.45 -8.14
C GLY A 106 4.10 0.51 -8.81
N ALA A 107 3.78 -0.75 -9.05
CA ALA A 107 4.67 -1.58 -9.85
C ALA A 107 4.61 -1.10 -11.31
N LYS A 108 5.77 -1.08 -11.97
CA LYS A 108 5.87 -0.74 -13.39
C LYS A 108 6.23 -2.02 -14.15
N PRO A 109 5.52 -2.37 -15.24
CA PRO A 109 5.83 -3.58 -16.00
C PRO A 109 7.23 -3.51 -16.60
N ALA A 110 7.91 -4.66 -16.66
CA ALA A 110 9.24 -4.75 -17.24
C ALA A 110 9.21 -4.52 -18.76
N ARG A 111 9.47 -3.29 -19.21
CA ARG A 111 9.37 -2.94 -20.64
C ARG A 111 10.50 -3.49 -21.53
N THR A 112 11.68 -3.81 -20.98
CA THR A 112 12.88 -4.07 -21.81
C THR A 112 13.91 -5.06 -21.24
N ARG A 113 13.67 -5.68 -20.08
CA ARG A 113 14.67 -6.51 -19.40
C ARG A 113 14.57 -7.98 -19.84
N ARG A 114 15.70 -8.61 -20.16
CA ARG A 114 15.77 -10.08 -20.29
C ARG A 114 15.78 -10.66 -18.88
N GLY A 115 14.73 -11.41 -18.55
CA GLY A 115 14.65 -12.14 -17.28
C GLY A 115 15.80 -13.12 -17.10
N ARG A 116 16.20 -13.32 -15.85
CA ARG A 116 17.21 -14.29 -15.42
C ARG A 116 16.54 -15.60 -15.05
N VAL A 117 15.79 -16.17 -15.99
CA VAL A 117 15.06 -17.42 -15.79
C VAL A 117 16.04 -18.56 -15.54
N GLY A 118 15.90 -19.22 -14.39
CA GLY A 118 16.72 -20.36 -13.99
C GLY A 118 15.95 -21.68 -14.06
N ASP A 119 16.67 -22.79 -14.20
CA ASP A 119 16.08 -24.14 -14.23
C ASP A 119 15.83 -24.74 -12.83
N ARG A 120 16.21 -24.03 -11.74
CA ARG A 120 16.14 -24.53 -10.36
C ARG A 120 14.74 -25.00 -9.96
N TYR A 121 13.72 -24.20 -10.26
CA TYR A 121 12.32 -24.48 -9.92
C TYR A 121 11.48 -24.91 -11.12
N LYS A 122 12.11 -25.27 -12.24
CA LYS A 122 11.40 -25.95 -13.33
C LYS A 122 10.90 -27.30 -12.85
N VAL A 123 9.62 -27.59 -13.03
CA VAL A 123 9.02 -28.86 -12.62
C VAL A 123 9.51 -29.99 -13.52
N ARG A 124 9.88 -31.11 -12.90
CA ARG A 124 10.28 -32.34 -13.62
C ARG A 124 9.18 -33.39 -13.50
N GLU A 125 9.08 -34.25 -14.52
CA GLU A 125 8.10 -35.34 -14.53
C GLU A 125 8.31 -36.28 -13.33
N GLY A 126 7.22 -36.61 -12.63
CA GLY A 126 7.25 -37.45 -11.42
C GLY A 126 7.65 -36.75 -10.13
N GLU A 127 7.88 -35.44 -10.13
CA GLU A 127 8.19 -34.66 -8.93
C GLU A 127 6.94 -34.40 -8.08
N SER A 128 6.94 -34.86 -6.82
CA SER A 128 5.86 -34.59 -5.86
C SER A 128 6.19 -33.36 -5.02
N LEU A 129 5.30 -32.37 -5.02
CA LEU A 129 5.36 -31.19 -4.14
C LEU A 129 4.37 -31.35 -2.98
N PRO A 130 4.59 -30.68 -1.84
CA PRO A 130 3.60 -30.62 -0.77
C PRO A 130 2.24 -30.13 -1.30
N ASP A 131 1.14 -30.66 -0.77
CA ASP A 131 -0.22 -30.24 -1.13
C ASP A 131 -0.52 -28.81 -0.68
N SER A 132 0.02 -28.43 0.48
CA SER A 132 -0.05 -27.08 1.03
C SER A 132 1.27 -26.68 1.68
N ILE A 133 1.58 -25.39 1.64
CA ILE A 133 2.67 -24.79 2.40
C ILE A 133 2.24 -23.40 2.88
N ASP A 134 2.64 -23.05 4.10
CA ASP A 134 2.46 -21.72 4.66
C ASP A 134 3.72 -21.31 5.40
N TRP A 135 4.50 -20.39 4.81
CA TRP A 135 5.74 -19.91 5.40
C TRP A 135 5.53 -19.10 6.68
N ARG A 136 4.31 -18.61 6.95
CA ARG A 136 3.96 -17.96 8.21
C ARG A 136 4.05 -18.95 9.37
N GLU A 137 3.55 -20.16 9.17
CA GLU A 137 3.63 -21.25 10.17
C GLU A 137 5.05 -21.79 10.35
N LYS A 138 5.92 -21.58 9.36
CA LYS A 138 7.35 -21.92 9.41
C LYS A 138 8.23 -20.82 10.02
N GLY A 139 7.64 -19.68 10.38
CA GLY A 139 8.37 -18.54 10.93
C GLY A 139 9.24 -17.81 9.92
N ALA A 140 9.01 -17.96 8.61
CA ALA A 140 9.79 -17.33 7.54
C ALA A 140 9.08 -16.12 6.91
N VAL A 141 8.22 -15.45 7.68
CA VAL A 141 7.44 -14.28 7.23
C VAL A 141 7.33 -13.30 8.39
N VAL A 142 7.87 -12.09 8.24
CA VAL A 142 7.66 -10.99 9.21
C VAL A 142 6.22 -10.49 9.17
N GLU A 143 5.82 -9.68 10.15
CA GLU A 143 4.50 -9.05 10.18
C GLU A 143 4.15 -8.27 8.89
N VAL A 144 2.85 -8.06 8.67
CA VAL A 144 2.39 -7.23 7.54
C VAL A 144 2.71 -5.78 7.81
N LYS A 145 3.45 -5.16 6.89
CA LYS A 145 3.80 -3.73 6.89
C LYS A 145 2.82 -2.92 6.02
N ASP A 146 2.98 -1.60 6.01
CA ASP A 146 2.12 -0.66 5.27
C ASP A 146 2.96 0.35 4.46
N GLN A 147 2.86 0.29 3.13
CA GLN A 147 3.55 1.19 2.21
C GLN A 147 2.95 2.61 2.17
N GLY A 148 1.76 2.81 2.77
CA GLY A 148 1.05 4.07 2.68
C GLY A 148 0.74 4.48 1.23
N SER A 149 0.91 5.76 0.92
CA SER A 149 0.65 6.34 -0.42
C SER A 149 1.87 6.33 -1.35
N CYS A 150 2.92 5.60 -1.00
CA CYS A 150 4.13 5.48 -1.81
C CYS A 150 4.01 4.24 -2.71
N GLY A 151 4.30 4.36 -4.00
CA GLY A 151 4.34 3.26 -4.97
C GLY A 151 5.55 2.32 -4.79
N SER A 152 5.86 1.94 -3.55
CA SER A 152 7.04 1.16 -3.15
C SER A 152 6.76 -0.34 -2.98
N CYS A 153 5.61 -0.84 -3.45
CA CYS A 153 5.25 -2.26 -3.41
C CYS A 153 6.34 -3.21 -3.93
N TRP A 154 7.14 -2.77 -4.91
CA TRP A 154 8.31 -3.49 -5.42
C TRP A 154 9.38 -3.71 -4.34
N ALA A 155 9.63 -2.73 -3.48
CA ALA A 155 10.56 -2.84 -2.36
C ALA A 155 10.03 -3.82 -1.31
N PHE A 156 8.76 -3.69 -0.92
CA PHE A 156 8.12 -4.61 0.03
C PHE A 156 8.10 -6.07 -0.45
N SER A 157 7.79 -6.29 -1.73
CA SER A 157 7.80 -7.63 -2.34
C SER A 157 9.20 -8.25 -2.33
N THR A 158 10.22 -7.44 -2.67
CA THR A 158 11.63 -7.86 -2.64
C THR A 158 12.06 -8.22 -1.22
N ILE A 159 11.85 -7.31 -0.26
CA ILE A 159 12.27 -7.48 1.12
C ILE A 159 11.63 -8.71 1.74
N ALA A 160 10.32 -8.92 1.58
CA ALA A 160 9.64 -10.11 2.11
C ALA A 160 10.19 -11.43 1.53
N SER A 161 10.65 -11.45 0.27
CA SER A 161 11.35 -12.62 -0.29
C SER A 161 12.73 -12.83 0.33
N VAL A 162 13.51 -11.75 0.55
CA VAL A 162 14.84 -11.79 1.18
C VAL A 162 14.77 -12.21 2.65
N GLU A 163 13.82 -11.66 3.43
CA GLU A 163 13.58 -12.02 4.82
C GLU A 163 13.26 -13.52 4.95
N GLY A 164 12.40 -14.02 4.07
CA GLY A 164 12.00 -15.43 4.05
C GLY A 164 13.17 -16.37 3.75
N ILE A 165 13.94 -16.12 2.69
CA ILE A 165 15.10 -16.97 2.38
C ILE A 165 16.21 -16.83 3.42
N ASN A 166 16.35 -15.66 4.06
CA ASN A 166 17.27 -15.47 5.17
C ASN A 166 16.93 -16.40 6.33
N GLN A 167 15.67 -16.40 6.78
CA GLN A 167 15.23 -17.30 7.83
C GLN A 167 15.47 -18.76 7.45
N ILE A 168 15.15 -19.15 6.21
CA ILE A 168 15.26 -20.55 5.78
C ILE A 168 16.71 -21.04 5.82
N VAL A 169 17.67 -20.17 5.48
CA VAL A 169 19.09 -20.53 5.38
C VAL A 169 19.83 -20.36 6.71
N THR A 170 19.53 -19.32 7.49
CA THR A 170 20.29 -19.00 8.73
C THR A 170 19.55 -19.36 10.01
N GLY A 171 18.22 -19.52 9.95
CA GLY A 171 17.35 -19.65 11.11
C GLY A 171 16.87 -18.32 11.69
N ASP A 172 17.38 -17.18 11.21
CA ASP A 172 17.09 -15.86 11.77
C ASP A 172 16.04 -15.14 10.92
N LEU A 173 14.90 -14.81 11.54
CA LEU A 173 13.93 -13.90 10.93
C LEU A 173 14.29 -12.47 11.32
N ILE A 174 14.74 -11.67 10.36
CA ILE A 174 15.18 -10.28 10.56
C ILE A 174 14.27 -9.39 9.73
N SER A 175 13.71 -8.33 10.32
CA SER A 175 12.92 -7.33 9.59
C SER A 175 13.87 -6.35 8.88
N LEU A 176 13.78 -6.28 7.55
CA LEU A 176 14.72 -5.52 6.70
C LEU A 176 14.08 -4.23 6.17
N SER A 177 14.93 -3.29 5.76
CA SER A 177 14.49 -1.95 5.34
C SER A 177 14.00 -1.89 3.90
N GLU A 178 12.71 -1.62 3.70
CA GLU A 178 12.21 -1.20 2.39
C GLU A 178 12.69 0.21 2.01
N GLN A 179 12.92 1.08 2.99
CA GLN A 179 13.30 2.47 2.73
C GLN A 179 14.70 2.60 2.15
N GLU A 180 15.64 1.74 2.55
CA GLU A 180 16.97 1.72 1.93
C GLU A 180 16.85 1.43 0.42
N LEU A 181 15.97 0.51 0.00
CA LEU A 181 15.70 0.29 -1.41
C LEU A 181 15.08 1.54 -2.06
N VAL A 182 14.05 2.12 -1.45
CA VAL A 182 13.37 3.32 -1.98
C VAL A 182 14.34 4.48 -2.21
N ASP A 183 15.24 4.73 -1.26
CA ASP A 183 16.15 5.88 -1.30
C ASP A 183 17.42 5.63 -2.11
N CYS A 184 17.92 4.39 -2.15
CA CYS A 184 19.25 4.07 -2.66
C CYS A 184 19.28 3.29 -3.97
N ASP A 185 18.24 2.53 -4.31
CA ASP A 185 18.14 1.84 -5.61
C ASP A 185 17.58 2.78 -6.68
N THR A 186 18.42 3.70 -7.15
CA THR A 186 18.04 4.77 -8.08
C THR A 186 18.55 4.57 -9.50
N SER A 187 19.17 3.42 -9.79
CA SER A 187 19.75 3.15 -11.13
C SER A 187 18.66 2.89 -12.18
N TYR A 188 17.61 2.18 -11.79
CA TYR A 188 16.48 1.83 -12.65
C TYR A 188 15.13 1.98 -11.95
N ASN A 189 15.08 1.70 -10.65
CA ASN A 189 13.92 1.93 -9.82
C ASN A 189 13.77 3.44 -9.50
N GLN A 190 12.54 3.85 -9.23
CA GLN A 190 12.14 5.26 -9.13
C GLN A 190 11.45 5.56 -7.80
N GLY A 191 11.87 4.87 -6.73
CA GLY A 191 11.34 5.06 -5.39
C GLY A 191 9.82 4.87 -5.33
N CYS A 192 9.11 5.89 -4.84
CA CYS A 192 7.65 5.94 -4.77
C CYS A 192 6.95 6.02 -6.13
N ASN A 193 7.67 6.32 -7.21
CA ASN A 193 7.13 6.28 -8.58
C ASN A 193 7.19 4.87 -9.19
N GLY A 194 7.63 3.87 -8.42
CA GLY A 194 7.60 2.48 -8.84
C GLY A 194 8.95 1.88 -9.21
N GLY A 195 8.92 0.55 -9.37
CA GLY A 195 10.12 -0.24 -9.62
C GLY A 195 9.82 -1.71 -9.89
N LEU A 196 10.90 -2.47 -10.06
CA LEU A 196 10.93 -3.91 -10.28
C LEU A 196 11.77 -4.59 -9.20
N MET A 197 11.31 -5.76 -8.75
CA MET A 197 11.96 -6.55 -7.69
C MET A 197 13.35 -7.04 -8.10
N ASP A 198 13.55 -7.35 -9.37
CA ASP A 198 14.84 -7.79 -9.91
C ASP A 198 15.96 -6.77 -9.70
N TYR A 199 15.69 -5.49 -9.96
CA TYR A 199 16.68 -4.42 -9.74
C TYR A 199 16.97 -4.23 -8.26
N ALA A 200 15.96 -4.42 -7.40
CA ALA A 200 16.14 -4.38 -5.97
C ALA A 200 17.03 -5.54 -5.47
N PHE A 201 16.86 -6.76 -6.02
CA PHE A 201 17.78 -7.86 -5.73
C PHE A 201 19.21 -7.56 -6.22
N GLU A 202 19.37 -6.98 -7.42
CA GLU A 202 20.68 -6.53 -7.92
C GLU A 202 21.31 -5.47 -7.03
N PHE A 203 20.51 -4.52 -6.54
CA PHE A 203 20.94 -3.52 -5.60
C PHE A 203 21.47 -4.18 -4.31
N ILE A 204 20.72 -5.09 -3.69
CA ILE A 204 21.16 -5.76 -2.44
C ILE A 204 22.49 -6.50 -2.65
N ILE A 205 22.66 -7.19 -3.78
CA ILE A 205 23.91 -7.87 -4.14
C ILE A 205 25.05 -6.85 -4.28
N SER A 206 24.86 -5.80 -5.06
CA SER A 206 25.90 -4.82 -5.37
C SER A 206 26.24 -3.92 -4.18
N ASN A 207 25.27 -3.64 -3.31
CA ASN A 207 25.43 -2.88 -2.07
C ASN A 207 26.18 -3.70 -1.01
N GLY A 208 26.28 -5.02 -1.17
CA GLY A 208 26.91 -5.92 -0.21
C GLY A 208 26.01 -6.27 0.97
N GLY A 209 24.68 -6.17 0.79
CA GLY A 209 23.66 -6.46 1.78
C GLY A 209 22.61 -5.35 1.91
N ILE A 210 21.70 -5.53 2.86
CA ILE A 210 20.61 -4.62 3.21
C ILE A 210 20.53 -4.48 4.73
N ASP A 211 20.14 -3.30 5.21
CA ASP A 211 19.98 -2.94 6.61
C ASP A 211 18.65 -3.40 7.20
N THR A 212 18.55 -3.35 8.53
CA THR A 212 17.31 -3.63 9.26
C THR A 212 16.30 -2.49 9.11
N GLU A 213 15.01 -2.81 9.29
CA GLU A 213 13.96 -1.79 9.43
C GLU A 213 14.23 -0.86 10.62
N GLU A 214 14.94 -1.31 11.66
CA GLU A 214 15.28 -0.46 12.81
C GLU A 214 16.36 0.57 12.47
N ASP A 215 17.41 0.15 11.76
CA ASP A 215 18.53 1.02 11.37
C ASP A 215 18.14 2.01 10.26
N TYR A 216 17.26 1.58 9.34
CA TYR A 216 16.75 2.42 8.26
C TYR A 216 15.21 2.33 8.16
N PRO A 217 14.45 2.98 9.06
CA PRO A 217 13.00 2.88 9.13
C PRO A 217 12.26 3.49 7.95
N TYR A 218 11.13 2.87 7.60
CA TYR A 218 10.22 3.31 6.57
C TYR A 218 9.62 4.69 6.84
N LYS A 219 9.63 5.53 5.80
CA LYS A 219 9.09 6.90 5.78
C LYS A 219 7.96 7.09 4.78
N GLY A 220 7.82 6.19 3.81
CA GLY A 220 6.74 6.27 2.82
C GLY A 220 6.86 7.46 1.89
N THR A 221 8.07 7.96 1.69
CA THR A 221 8.41 9.05 0.77
C THR A 221 9.79 8.81 0.18
N ASP A 222 10.06 9.40 -0.98
CA ASP A 222 11.41 9.44 -1.54
C ASP A 222 12.30 10.35 -0.70
N ASN A 223 13.43 9.84 -0.23
CA ASN A 223 14.46 10.63 0.41
C ASN A 223 15.81 10.41 -0.29
N ARG A 224 16.79 11.23 0.08
CA ARG A 224 18.17 10.99 -0.34
C ARG A 224 18.71 9.77 0.40
N CYS A 225 19.35 8.84 -0.32
CA CYS A 225 20.08 7.72 0.27
C CYS A 225 21.00 8.16 1.42
N ASP A 226 20.66 7.74 2.64
CA ASP A 226 21.42 8.07 3.85
C ASP A 226 22.59 7.10 4.02
N THR A 227 23.78 7.53 3.66
CA THR A 227 25.01 6.71 3.76
C THR A 227 25.41 6.38 5.20
N ASN A 228 24.91 7.12 6.19
CA ASN A 228 25.23 6.84 7.60
C ASN A 228 24.36 5.70 8.15
N ARG A 229 23.12 5.59 7.66
CA ARG A 229 22.20 4.48 7.97
C ARG A 229 22.47 3.27 7.11
N LYS A 230 22.94 3.49 5.88
CA LYS A 230 23.29 2.45 4.93
C LYS A 230 24.64 1.77 5.25
N ASN A 231 24.79 1.18 6.42
CA ASN A 231 26.11 0.77 6.93
C ASN A 231 26.19 -0.63 7.55
N ALA A 232 25.11 -1.18 8.13
CA ALA A 232 25.16 -2.45 8.85
C ALA A 232 25.12 -3.67 7.91
N LYS A 233 24.34 -3.61 6.83
CA LYS A 233 24.24 -4.63 5.77
C LYS A 233 24.05 -6.03 6.35
N VAL A 234 23.08 -6.14 7.27
CA VAL A 234 22.87 -7.30 8.13
C VAL A 234 22.49 -8.57 7.38
N VAL A 235 21.91 -8.46 6.18
CA VAL A 235 21.53 -9.61 5.35
C VAL A 235 22.06 -9.43 3.94
N THR A 236 22.66 -10.49 3.41
CA THR A 236 23.15 -10.59 2.03
C THR A 236 22.46 -11.72 1.29
N ILE A 237 22.39 -11.56 -0.04
CA ILE A 237 21.97 -12.60 -0.98
C ILE A 237 23.08 -12.81 -2.02
N ASP A 238 23.23 -14.04 -2.50
CA ASP A 238 24.29 -14.42 -3.45
C ASP A 238 23.89 -14.13 -4.91
N SER A 239 22.59 -14.22 -5.20
CA SER A 239 22.01 -14.06 -6.53
C SER A 239 20.49 -13.91 -6.40
N TYR A 240 19.82 -13.77 -7.53
CA TYR A 240 18.40 -14.02 -7.70
C TYR A 240 18.17 -14.73 -9.05
N GLU A 241 17.02 -15.36 -9.22
CA GLU A 241 16.57 -16.00 -10.45
C GLU A 241 15.07 -15.73 -10.65
N ASP A 242 14.62 -15.77 -11.89
CA ASP A 242 13.21 -15.67 -12.24
C ASP A 242 12.59 -17.06 -12.37
N VAL A 243 11.34 -17.18 -11.95
CA VAL A 243 10.50 -18.34 -12.25
C VAL A 243 10.17 -18.34 -13.74
N ALA A 244 9.94 -19.52 -14.32
CA ALA A 244 9.45 -19.62 -15.70
C ALA A 244 8.15 -18.81 -15.86
N VAL A 245 8.16 -17.87 -16.81
CA VAL A 245 7.04 -16.97 -17.10
C VAL A 245 5.82 -17.77 -17.55
N ASN A 246 4.64 -17.43 -17.02
CA ASN A 246 3.36 -18.08 -17.29
C ASN A 246 3.33 -19.56 -16.92
N ASP A 247 3.97 -19.94 -15.81
CA ASP A 247 4.01 -21.31 -15.33
C ASP A 247 3.71 -21.37 -13.82
N GLU A 248 2.42 -21.54 -13.47
CA GLU A 248 1.99 -21.73 -12.08
C GLU A 248 2.59 -23.00 -11.43
N SER A 249 3.02 -23.99 -12.22
CA SER A 249 3.63 -25.21 -11.67
C SER A 249 5.06 -24.92 -11.20
N SER A 250 5.83 -24.19 -12.01
CA SER A 250 7.15 -23.70 -11.62
C SER A 250 7.06 -22.70 -10.46
N LEU A 251 6.05 -21.82 -10.45
CA LEU A 251 5.79 -20.94 -9.30
C LEU A 251 5.45 -21.74 -8.04
N LYS A 252 4.62 -22.79 -8.15
CA LYS A 252 4.29 -23.65 -7.00
C LYS A 252 5.53 -24.29 -6.43
N LYS A 253 6.42 -24.78 -7.29
CA LYS A 253 7.69 -25.37 -6.88
C LYS A 253 8.60 -24.34 -6.19
N ALA A 254 8.67 -23.11 -6.70
CA ALA A 254 9.42 -22.04 -6.05
C ALA A 254 8.86 -21.71 -4.66
N VAL A 255 7.53 -21.51 -4.56
CA VAL A 255 6.84 -21.21 -3.29
C VAL A 255 6.94 -22.38 -2.29
N ALA A 256 7.02 -23.62 -2.77
CA ALA A 256 7.25 -24.79 -1.91
C ALA A 256 8.63 -24.77 -1.22
N ASN A 257 9.57 -23.97 -1.72
CA ASN A 257 10.95 -23.92 -1.21
C ASN A 257 11.28 -22.60 -0.50
N GLN A 258 10.59 -21.49 -0.81
CA GLN A 258 10.77 -20.18 -0.16
C GLN A 258 9.65 -19.19 -0.54
N PRO A 259 9.48 -18.08 0.20
CA PRO A 259 8.66 -16.94 -0.27
C PRO A 259 9.17 -16.34 -1.58
N VAL A 260 8.26 -16.07 -2.51
CA VAL A 260 8.57 -15.58 -3.87
C VAL A 260 7.95 -14.20 -4.08
N ALA A 261 8.75 -13.25 -4.57
CA ALA A 261 8.28 -11.94 -4.99
C ALA A 261 7.51 -12.09 -6.31
N VAL A 262 6.29 -11.58 -6.39
CA VAL A 262 5.43 -11.67 -7.60
C VAL A 262 4.76 -10.33 -7.88
N ALA A 263 4.49 -10.03 -9.15
CA ALA A 263 3.61 -8.93 -9.53
C ALA A 263 2.21 -9.44 -9.93
N ILE A 264 1.20 -8.61 -9.65
CA ILE A 264 -0.21 -8.86 -9.98
C ILE A 264 -0.86 -7.58 -10.53
N GLU A 265 -2.00 -7.73 -11.19
CA GLU A 265 -2.97 -6.64 -11.37
C GLU A 265 -3.92 -6.57 -10.17
N ALA A 266 -3.76 -5.55 -9.33
CA ALA A 266 -4.53 -5.32 -8.11
C ALA A 266 -5.52 -4.17 -8.23
N GLY A 267 -5.66 -3.56 -9.40
CA GLY A 267 -6.42 -2.33 -9.55
C GLY A 267 -7.95 -2.45 -9.60
N GLY A 268 -8.52 -3.64 -9.60
CA GLY A 268 -9.97 -3.85 -9.62
C GLY A 268 -10.67 -3.48 -8.30
N ARG A 269 -11.91 -2.97 -8.38
CA ARG A 269 -12.71 -2.57 -7.20
C ARG A 269 -12.96 -3.71 -6.21
N ALA A 270 -13.14 -4.94 -6.69
CA ALA A 270 -13.26 -6.13 -5.83
C ALA A 270 -11.97 -6.42 -5.06
N PHE A 271 -10.79 -6.15 -5.66
CA PHE A 271 -9.50 -6.32 -4.99
C PHE A 271 -9.30 -5.23 -3.93
N GLN A 272 -9.59 -3.97 -4.26
CA GLN A 272 -9.57 -2.83 -3.34
C GLN A 272 -10.35 -3.15 -2.04
N LEU A 273 -11.54 -3.73 -2.18
CA LEU A 273 -12.48 -3.98 -1.07
C LEU A 273 -12.43 -5.42 -0.53
N TYR A 274 -11.46 -6.23 -0.95
CA TYR A 274 -11.33 -7.62 -0.51
C TYR A 274 -11.24 -7.70 1.03
N SER A 275 -11.94 -8.67 1.61
CA SER A 275 -11.94 -8.93 3.04
C SER A 275 -11.56 -10.37 3.39
N SER A 276 -12.15 -11.37 2.75
CA SER A 276 -11.86 -12.78 3.06
C SER A 276 -12.32 -13.75 1.98
N GLY A 277 -11.82 -14.99 2.03
CA GLY A 277 -12.17 -16.08 1.10
C GLY A 277 -11.21 -16.20 -0.08
N ILE A 278 -11.49 -17.12 -1.00
CA ILE A 278 -10.62 -17.32 -2.17
C ILE A 278 -11.02 -16.33 -3.25
N PHE A 279 -10.18 -15.34 -3.53
CA PHE A 279 -10.44 -14.32 -4.53
C PHE A 279 -10.52 -14.91 -5.94
N THR A 280 -11.74 -14.95 -6.47
CA THR A 280 -12.04 -15.33 -7.86
C THR A 280 -12.57 -14.16 -8.68
N GLY A 281 -12.45 -12.92 -8.18
CA GLY A 281 -12.94 -11.72 -8.86
C GLY A 281 -12.26 -11.43 -10.19
N SER A 282 -12.82 -10.52 -10.98
CA SER A 282 -12.25 -10.13 -12.26
C SER A 282 -11.00 -9.26 -12.08
N CYS A 283 -9.97 -9.56 -12.86
CA CYS A 283 -8.72 -8.81 -13.01
C CYS A 283 -8.15 -9.15 -14.40
N GLY A 284 -7.42 -8.21 -14.99
CA GLY A 284 -6.64 -8.41 -16.20
C GLY A 284 -5.23 -8.93 -15.88
N THR A 285 -4.27 -8.47 -16.68
CA THR A 285 -2.85 -8.82 -16.59
C THR A 285 -1.94 -7.59 -16.77
N GLU A 286 -2.48 -6.38 -16.60
CA GLU A 286 -1.70 -5.15 -16.59
C GLU A 286 -1.10 -4.98 -15.18
N LEU A 287 0.03 -5.67 -14.94
CA LEU A 287 0.67 -5.75 -13.62
C LEU A 287 0.97 -4.34 -13.08
N ASP A 288 0.42 -4.04 -11.91
CA ASP A 288 0.46 -2.71 -11.29
C ASP A 288 0.84 -2.75 -9.79
N HIS A 289 1.01 -3.96 -9.22
CA HIS A 289 1.32 -4.13 -7.80
C HIS A 289 2.25 -5.30 -7.49
N GLY A 290 3.28 -5.06 -6.68
CA GLY A 290 4.22 -6.06 -6.19
C GLY A 290 3.77 -6.64 -4.84
N VAL A 291 3.70 -7.97 -4.75
CA VAL A 291 3.27 -8.71 -3.55
C VAL A 291 4.17 -9.95 -3.35
N THR A 292 3.99 -10.70 -2.26
CA THR A 292 4.80 -11.91 -2.02
C THR A 292 3.92 -13.15 -1.88
N ALA A 293 4.16 -14.17 -2.70
CA ALA A 293 3.57 -15.48 -2.51
C ALA A 293 4.30 -16.21 -1.37
N VAL A 294 3.62 -16.39 -0.24
CA VAL A 294 4.15 -16.99 1.00
C VAL A 294 3.59 -18.37 1.27
N GLY A 295 2.79 -18.90 0.37
CA GLY A 295 2.21 -20.23 0.52
C GLY A 295 1.18 -20.55 -0.54
N TYR A 296 0.62 -21.75 -0.42
CA TYR A 296 -0.50 -22.22 -1.23
C TYR A 296 -1.24 -23.34 -0.51
N GLY A 297 -2.47 -23.61 -0.94
CA GLY A 297 -3.24 -24.74 -0.44
C GLY A 297 -4.46 -25.01 -1.30
N SER A 298 -5.40 -25.74 -0.71
CA SER A 298 -6.69 -26.09 -1.29
C SER A 298 -7.76 -26.06 -0.20
N GLU A 299 -8.91 -25.45 -0.48
CA GLU A 299 -10.06 -25.42 0.42
C GLU A 299 -11.33 -25.62 -0.40
N ASN A 300 -12.18 -26.58 0.02
CA ASN A 300 -13.46 -26.89 -0.64
C ASN A 300 -13.33 -27.14 -2.17
N GLY A 301 -12.27 -27.83 -2.58
CA GLY A 301 -12.01 -28.13 -3.99
C GLY A 301 -11.49 -26.95 -4.82
N LYS A 302 -11.14 -25.82 -4.19
CA LYS A 302 -10.52 -24.67 -4.83
C LYS A 302 -9.09 -24.50 -4.36
N ASP A 303 -8.17 -24.43 -5.32
CA ASP A 303 -6.76 -24.17 -5.07
C ASP A 303 -6.52 -22.67 -4.90
N TYR A 304 -5.62 -22.32 -3.99
CA TYR A 304 -5.26 -20.91 -3.77
C TYR A 304 -3.77 -20.71 -3.50
N TRP A 305 -3.30 -19.51 -3.82
CA TRP A 305 -2.06 -18.88 -3.34
C TRP A 305 -2.34 -18.14 -2.04
N ILE A 306 -1.40 -18.14 -1.10
CA ILE A 306 -1.40 -17.24 0.07
C ILE A 306 -0.45 -16.10 -0.26
N VAL A 307 -0.99 -14.89 -0.39
CA VAL A 307 -0.24 -13.72 -0.84
C VAL A 307 -0.20 -12.67 0.27
N LYS A 308 1.01 -12.27 0.66
CA LYS A 308 1.28 -11.16 1.59
C LYS A 308 1.22 -9.85 0.82
N ASN A 309 0.38 -8.92 1.28
CA ASN A 309 0.27 -7.57 0.75
C ASN A 309 1.00 -6.55 1.66
N SER A 310 1.06 -5.29 1.23
CA SER A 310 1.79 -4.18 1.88
C SER A 310 0.87 -3.00 2.21
N TRP A 311 -0.40 -3.25 2.54
CA TRP A 311 -1.40 -2.22 2.89
C TRP A 311 -1.84 -2.23 4.35
N GLY A 312 -1.00 -2.84 5.20
CA GLY A 312 -1.29 -3.04 6.61
C GLY A 312 -2.28 -4.18 6.88
N SER A 313 -2.37 -4.56 8.16
CA SER A 313 -3.19 -5.69 8.60
C SER A 313 -4.70 -5.44 8.59
N SER A 314 -5.13 -4.19 8.35
CA SER A 314 -6.55 -3.81 8.27
C SER A 314 -7.19 -4.11 6.90
N TRP A 315 -6.40 -4.50 5.90
CA TRP A 315 -6.88 -4.91 4.59
C TRP A 315 -6.89 -6.45 4.46
N GLY A 316 -7.89 -7.02 3.79
CA GLY A 316 -7.96 -8.47 3.54
C GLY A 316 -7.95 -9.34 4.81
N GLU A 317 -7.38 -10.53 4.70
CA GLU A 317 -7.26 -11.50 5.78
C GLU A 317 -6.03 -11.17 6.64
N LYS A 318 -6.13 -10.11 7.46
CA LYS A 318 -5.02 -9.59 8.27
C LYS A 318 -3.79 -9.18 7.43
N GLY A 319 -4.04 -8.56 6.27
CA GLY A 319 -3.01 -8.13 5.32
C GLY A 319 -2.67 -9.15 4.24
N TYR A 320 -3.35 -10.29 4.22
CA TYR A 320 -3.17 -11.34 3.23
C TYR A 320 -4.38 -11.46 2.31
N ILE A 321 -4.17 -12.04 1.14
CA ILE A 321 -5.23 -12.47 0.24
C ILE A 321 -4.98 -13.91 -0.20
N ARG A 322 -6.05 -14.70 -0.27
CA ARG A 322 -6.01 -16.02 -0.90
C ARG A 322 -6.46 -15.88 -2.34
N MET A 323 -5.55 -16.00 -3.30
CA MET A 323 -5.88 -15.83 -4.73
C MET A 323 -6.08 -17.18 -5.40
N GLU A 324 -7.07 -17.31 -6.28
CA GLU A 324 -7.30 -18.52 -7.06
C GLU A 324 -6.02 -19.00 -7.78
N ARG A 325 -5.66 -20.27 -7.55
CA ARG A 325 -4.51 -20.95 -8.16
C ARG A 325 -5.02 -22.00 -9.16
N ASN A 326 -4.15 -22.41 -10.08
CA ASN A 326 -4.51 -23.33 -11.17
C ASN A 326 -5.58 -22.70 -12.09
N TYR A 327 -5.36 -21.43 -12.41
CA TYR A 327 -6.25 -20.64 -13.23
C TYR A 327 -6.17 -21.09 -14.69
N LYS A 328 -7.26 -20.92 -15.44
CA LYS A 328 -7.35 -21.40 -16.83
C LYS A 328 -6.29 -20.76 -17.75
N SER A 329 -5.91 -19.51 -17.48
CA SER A 329 -4.85 -18.81 -18.22
C SER A 329 -3.49 -19.13 -17.62
N ALA A 330 -2.50 -19.40 -18.48
CA ALA A 330 -1.12 -19.66 -18.08
C ALA A 330 -0.48 -18.50 -17.29
N THR A 331 -1.00 -17.28 -17.45
CA THR A 331 -0.60 -16.09 -16.67
C THR A 331 -0.90 -16.22 -15.16
N GLY A 332 -1.73 -17.19 -14.77
CA GLY A 332 -2.32 -17.24 -13.44
C GLY A 332 -3.38 -16.16 -13.22
N LYS A 333 -4.09 -16.23 -12.08
CA LYS A 333 -5.08 -15.22 -11.69
C LYS A 333 -4.39 -13.86 -11.51
N CYS A 334 -4.93 -12.83 -12.15
CA CYS A 334 -4.39 -11.46 -12.13
C CYS A 334 -2.92 -11.35 -12.57
N GLY A 335 -2.43 -12.30 -13.37
CA GLY A 335 -1.05 -12.28 -13.87
C GLY A 335 0.02 -12.72 -12.87
N ILE A 336 -0.35 -13.36 -11.74
CA ILE A 336 0.58 -13.75 -10.67
C ILE A 336 1.78 -14.62 -11.12
N ALA A 337 1.67 -15.32 -12.27
CA ALA A 337 2.75 -16.15 -12.81
C ALA A 337 3.57 -15.45 -13.91
N MET A 338 3.33 -14.17 -14.20
CA MET A 338 3.99 -13.45 -15.29
C MET A 338 5.36 -12.89 -14.89
N GLU A 339 5.45 -12.28 -13.71
CA GLU A 339 6.69 -11.67 -13.19
C GLU A 339 6.90 -12.15 -11.74
N ALA A 340 7.57 -13.30 -11.61
CA ALA A 340 7.89 -13.92 -10.34
C ALA A 340 9.40 -14.16 -10.23
N SER A 341 10.02 -13.66 -9.17
CA SER A 341 11.45 -13.80 -8.91
C SER A 341 11.75 -14.03 -7.44
N TYR A 342 12.91 -14.61 -7.16
CA TYR A 342 13.28 -15.01 -5.81
C TYR A 342 14.78 -14.83 -5.57
N ALA A 343 15.11 -14.40 -4.36
CA ALA A 343 16.49 -14.31 -3.92
C ALA A 343 17.10 -15.69 -3.66
N ILE A 344 18.41 -15.82 -3.90
CA ILE A 344 19.20 -17.02 -3.63
C ILE A 344 20.21 -16.65 -2.54
N LYS A 345 20.14 -17.37 -1.41
CA LYS A 345 21.11 -17.30 -0.33
C LYS A 345 21.68 -18.69 -0.06
N LYS A 346 23.00 -18.78 0.13
CA LYS A 346 23.75 -20.04 0.31
C LYS A 346 24.48 -20.12 1.64
N GLY A 347 24.69 -18.97 2.29
CA GLY A 347 25.55 -18.87 3.46
C GLY A 347 24.95 -18.02 4.57
N ALA A 348 25.68 -17.98 5.68
CA ALA A 348 25.34 -17.16 6.85
C ALA A 348 25.33 -15.66 6.51
N ASN A 349 24.73 -14.89 7.41
CA ASN A 349 24.81 -13.44 7.35
C ASN A 349 26.23 -12.94 7.64
N PRO A 350 26.58 -11.72 7.15
CA PRO A 350 27.80 -11.06 7.58
C PRO A 350 27.87 -11.01 9.11
N PRO A 351 29.09 -11.01 9.70
CA PRO A 351 29.24 -10.82 11.14
C PRO A 351 28.48 -9.56 11.56
N ASN A 352 27.58 -9.71 12.55
CA ASN A 352 26.78 -8.58 13.04
C ASN A 352 27.73 -7.42 13.39
N PRO A 353 27.65 -6.27 12.71
CA PRO A 353 28.59 -5.17 12.94
C PRO A 353 28.44 -4.51 14.31
N GLY A 354 27.52 -5.01 15.15
CA GLY A 354 27.06 -4.32 16.35
C GLY A 354 25.93 -3.36 16.00
N PRO A 355 25.22 -2.80 17.00
CA PRO A 355 24.20 -1.79 16.74
C PRO A 355 24.82 -0.64 15.95
N SER A 356 24.15 -0.22 14.88
CA SER A 356 24.51 1.00 14.18
C SER A 356 24.64 2.13 15.21
N PRO A 357 25.71 2.94 15.17
CA PRO A 357 25.79 4.12 16.02
C PRO A 357 24.47 4.88 15.90
N PRO A 358 23.85 5.35 17.00
CA PRO A 358 22.65 6.16 16.89
C PRO A 358 22.95 7.26 15.88
N SER A 359 22.07 7.44 14.89
CA SER A 359 22.21 8.51 13.92
C SER A 359 22.56 9.79 14.68
N PRO A 360 23.50 10.62 14.18
CA PRO A 360 23.76 11.91 14.83
C PRO A 360 22.39 12.57 15.03
N THR A 361 22.09 12.94 16.27
CA THR A 361 20.84 13.63 16.61
C THR A 361 20.62 14.68 15.54
N PRO A 362 19.47 14.71 14.83
CA PRO A 362 19.36 15.55 13.66
C PRO A 362 19.66 16.98 14.12
N THR A 363 20.69 17.58 13.54
CA THR A 363 21.18 18.86 14.04
C THR A 363 20.19 19.93 13.58
N PRO A 364 19.79 20.87 14.45
CA PRO A 364 19.02 22.04 14.05
C PRO A 364 19.63 22.69 12.80
N SER A 365 18.81 23.07 11.83
CA SER A 365 19.28 23.81 10.65
C SER A 365 19.83 25.16 11.12
N VAL A 366 21.14 25.33 11.08
CA VAL A 366 21.81 26.57 11.50
C VAL A 366 21.58 27.63 10.42
N CYS A 367 20.88 28.70 10.78
CA CYS A 367 20.57 29.78 9.84
C CYS A 367 21.70 30.82 9.80
N ASP A 368 22.22 31.18 10.98
CA ASP A 368 23.39 32.04 11.15
C ASP A 368 24.06 31.79 12.52
N ASN A 369 24.94 32.71 12.93
CA ASN A 369 25.66 32.63 14.22
C ASN A 369 24.76 32.76 15.46
N TYR A 370 23.49 33.15 15.30
CA TYR A 370 22.57 33.43 16.39
C TYR A 370 21.31 32.56 16.35
N TYR A 371 20.79 32.25 15.17
CA TYR A 371 19.52 31.58 14.95
C TYR A 371 19.67 30.18 14.35
N SER A 372 18.79 29.29 14.79
CA SER A 372 18.62 27.96 14.22
C SER A 372 17.14 27.62 14.10
N CYS A 373 16.87 26.74 13.16
CA CYS A 373 15.56 26.17 12.93
C CYS A 373 15.51 24.71 13.38
N PRO A 374 14.32 24.18 13.71
CA PRO A 374 14.17 22.77 14.09
C PRO A 374 14.68 21.81 13.02
N GLU A 375 14.81 20.54 13.38
CA GLU A 375 15.22 19.46 12.47
C GLU A 375 14.32 19.39 11.23
N SER A 376 14.89 19.07 10.06
CA SER A 376 14.18 18.91 8.78
C SER A 376 13.39 20.16 8.35
N THR A 377 13.95 21.35 8.62
CA THR A 377 13.38 22.64 8.22
C THR A 377 14.37 23.48 7.41
N THR A 378 13.85 24.40 6.62
CA THR A 378 14.65 25.33 5.81
C THR A 378 14.69 26.71 6.44
N CYS A 379 15.88 27.27 6.61
CA CYS A 379 16.09 28.65 7.06
C CYS A 379 15.72 29.64 5.96
N CYS A 380 14.73 30.49 6.22
CA CYS A 380 14.26 31.54 5.33
C CYS A 380 14.47 32.92 5.95
N CYS A 381 15.07 33.85 5.23
CA CYS A 381 15.25 35.20 5.73
C CYS A 381 13.92 35.96 5.81
N ILE A 382 13.62 36.54 6.97
CA ILE A 382 12.44 37.38 7.22
C ILE A 382 12.79 38.85 7.06
N TYR A 383 13.97 39.27 7.52
CA TYR A 383 14.40 40.66 7.48
C TYR A 383 15.82 40.76 6.95
N GLU A 384 15.94 41.23 5.71
CA GLU A 384 17.22 41.41 5.02
C GLU A 384 17.56 42.91 4.94
N TYR A 385 18.82 43.26 5.20
CA TYR A 385 19.36 44.58 4.90
C TYR A 385 20.76 44.45 4.29
N GLY A 386 20.90 44.90 3.04
CA GLY A 386 22.13 44.72 2.27
C GLY A 386 22.33 43.26 1.88
N LYS A 387 23.38 42.62 2.39
CA LYS A 387 23.69 41.18 2.19
C LYS A 387 23.50 40.35 3.47
N TYR A 388 22.89 40.95 4.49
CA TYR A 388 22.78 40.36 5.82
C TYR A 388 21.32 40.12 6.17
N CYS A 389 21.05 38.93 6.70
CA CYS A 389 19.77 38.60 7.30
C CYS A 389 19.81 38.88 8.81
N PHE A 390 18.83 39.60 9.32
CA PHE A 390 18.73 40.02 10.72
C PHE A 390 17.64 39.25 11.49
N ALA A 391 16.76 38.56 10.78
CA ALA A 391 15.74 37.71 11.38
C ALA A 391 15.42 36.53 10.47
N TRP A 392 15.25 35.34 11.05
CA TRP A 392 15.01 34.10 10.33
C TRP A 392 13.69 33.45 10.70
N GLY A 393 13.10 32.78 9.71
CA GLY A 393 11.94 31.90 9.85
C GLY A 393 12.30 30.51 9.37
N CYS A 394 11.58 29.52 9.87
CA CYS A 394 11.77 28.11 9.55
C CYS A 394 10.60 27.64 8.72
N CYS A 395 10.85 27.24 7.49
CA CYS A 395 9.88 26.49 6.72
C CYS A 395 9.83 25.04 7.22
N PRO A 396 8.65 24.46 7.53
CA PRO A 396 8.53 23.10 8.08
C PRO A 396 8.76 22.00 7.03
N LEU A 397 9.72 22.20 6.12
CA LEU A 397 10.20 21.28 5.11
C LEU A 397 11.69 21.53 4.83
N GLU A 398 12.41 20.49 4.44
CA GLU A 398 13.80 20.59 3.98
C GLU A 398 13.84 20.98 2.49
N GLY A 399 14.81 21.82 2.10
CA GLY A 399 14.97 22.28 0.72
C GLY A 399 13.81 23.15 0.19
N ALA A 400 13.04 23.77 1.07
CA ALA A 400 11.89 24.58 0.68
C ALA A 400 12.29 25.89 0.00
N THR A 401 11.45 26.36 -0.92
CA THR A 401 11.58 27.70 -1.51
C THR A 401 10.97 28.74 -0.57
N CYS A 402 11.79 29.72 -0.17
CA CYS A 402 11.34 30.84 0.65
C CYS A 402 10.64 31.88 -0.25
N CYS A 403 9.35 32.14 0.01
CA CYS A 403 8.59 33.15 -0.73
C CYS A 403 8.97 34.60 -0.35
N ASP A 404 8.73 35.53 -1.27
CA ASP A 404 9.08 36.95 -1.08
C ASP A 404 8.18 37.68 -0.08
N ASP A 405 7.08 37.06 0.35
CA ASP A 405 6.18 37.58 1.39
C ASP A 405 6.75 37.52 2.80
N HIS A 406 7.96 36.94 2.94
CA HIS A 406 8.67 36.70 4.19
C HIS A 406 7.92 35.84 5.23
N TYR A 407 6.75 35.31 4.89
CA TYR A 407 5.86 34.58 5.80
C TYR A 407 5.60 33.15 5.34
N SER A 408 5.60 32.92 4.03
CA SER A 408 5.26 31.63 3.43
C SER A 408 6.46 30.97 2.81
N CYS A 409 6.35 29.67 2.59
CA CYS A 409 7.33 28.88 1.86
C CYS A 409 6.63 27.76 1.09
N CYS A 410 7.32 27.28 0.06
CA CYS A 410 6.81 26.25 -0.82
C CYS A 410 7.72 25.02 -0.83
N PRO A 411 7.16 23.81 -0.98
CA PRO A 411 7.96 22.60 -1.19
C PRO A 411 8.81 22.72 -2.46
N HIS A 412 9.92 21.98 -2.50
CA HIS A 412 10.80 21.94 -3.66
C HIS A 412 10.08 21.50 -4.95
N ASP A 413 9.09 20.61 -4.85
CA ASP A 413 8.30 20.14 -6.00
C ASP A 413 7.29 21.17 -6.52
N TYR A 414 6.99 22.20 -5.73
CA TYR A 414 6.10 23.31 -6.08
C TYR A 414 6.81 24.65 -5.85
N PRO A 415 7.96 24.91 -6.48
CA PRO A 415 8.89 25.95 -6.04
C PRO A 415 8.40 27.37 -6.34
N ILE A 416 7.32 27.54 -7.11
CA ILE A 416 6.82 28.86 -7.49
C ILE A 416 5.81 29.34 -6.47
N CYS A 417 6.18 30.39 -5.73
CA CYS A 417 5.32 31.07 -4.79
C CYS A 417 4.32 31.97 -5.51
N ASP A 418 3.03 31.66 -5.40
CA ASP A 418 1.93 32.56 -5.71
C ASP A 418 1.47 33.20 -4.40
N VAL A 419 2.07 34.35 -4.09
CA VAL A 419 1.86 35.07 -2.83
C VAL A 419 0.46 35.69 -2.76
N GLU A 420 -0.12 36.09 -3.89
CA GLU A 420 -1.44 36.75 -3.93
C GLU A 420 -2.55 35.78 -3.52
N ASP A 421 -2.47 34.54 -4.02
CA ASP A 421 -3.45 33.49 -3.70
C ASP A 421 -3.03 32.59 -2.52
N GLY A 422 -1.80 32.74 -2.01
CA GLY A 422 -1.26 31.92 -0.92
C GLY A 422 -1.00 30.46 -1.33
N LEU A 423 -0.53 30.26 -2.57
CA LEU A 423 -0.37 28.96 -3.21
C LEU A 423 1.08 28.70 -3.66
N CYS A 424 1.39 27.43 -3.86
CA CYS A 424 2.61 26.93 -4.45
C CYS A 424 2.29 26.21 -5.75
N LEU A 425 3.03 26.54 -6.81
CA LEU A 425 2.83 26.03 -8.16
C LEU A 425 4.06 25.24 -8.61
N MET A 426 3.81 24.13 -9.31
CA MET A 426 4.88 23.32 -9.91
C MET A 426 5.55 24.04 -11.10
N SER A 427 4.81 24.89 -11.80
CA SER A 427 5.31 25.78 -12.86
C SER A 427 4.34 26.98 -13.05
N LYS A 428 4.77 28.05 -13.74
CA LYS A 428 4.03 29.33 -13.83
C LYS A 428 2.59 29.21 -14.37
N ASN A 429 2.26 28.10 -15.03
CA ASN A 429 0.93 27.82 -15.60
C ASN A 429 0.39 26.43 -15.22
N SER A 430 0.89 25.83 -14.13
CA SER A 430 0.48 24.48 -13.71
C SER A 430 -0.92 24.49 -13.11
N PRO A 431 -1.83 23.58 -13.52
CA PRO A 431 -3.11 23.40 -12.84
C PRO A 431 -2.96 22.72 -11.47
N LEU A 432 -1.80 22.08 -11.21
CA LEU A 432 -1.45 21.50 -9.92
C LEU A 432 -0.93 22.60 -9.00
N ARG A 433 -1.71 22.88 -7.96
CA ARG A 433 -1.47 23.90 -6.94
C ARG A 433 -1.67 23.30 -5.56
N MET A 434 -0.87 23.74 -4.61
CA MET A 434 -1.05 23.39 -3.20
C MET A 434 -0.94 24.64 -2.33
N LYS A 435 -1.48 24.57 -1.11
CA LYS A 435 -1.42 25.70 -0.18
C LYS A 435 0.01 25.95 0.27
N ALA A 436 0.42 27.22 0.31
CA ALA A 436 1.72 27.59 0.85
C ALA A 436 1.80 27.33 2.36
N LEU A 437 2.98 26.95 2.82
CA LEU A 437 3.23 26.64 4.22
C LEU A 437 3.66 27.89 4.96
N THR A 438 3.20 28.02 6.20
CA THR A 438 3.58 29.13 7.07
C THR A 438 4.91 28.86 7.75
N ARG A 439 5.81 29.85 7.72
CA ARG A 439 7.07 29.81 8.47
C ARG A 439 6.81 29.95 9.97
N ILE A 440 7.61 29.27 10.78
CA ILE A 440 7.66 29.50 12.23
C ILE A 440 8.89 30.34 12.59
N PRO A 441 8.90 31.14 13.68
CA PRO A 441 10.08 31.91 14.05
C PRO A 441 11.29 31.02 14.36
N ALA A 442 12.45 31.38 13.81
CA ALA A 442 13.71 30.75 14.22
C ALA A 442 14.03 31.11 15.67
N LYS A 443 14.70 30.20 16.37
CA LYS A 443 15.07 30.39 17.77
C LYS A 443 16.57 30.59 17.90
N PRO A 444 17.05 31.25 18.97
CA PRO A 444 18.47 31.34 19.22
C PRO A 444 19.09 29.94 19.33
N PHE A 445 20.32 29.72 18.85
CA PHE A 445 20.95 28.39 18.80
C PHE A 445 20.98 27.70 20.19
N TRP A 446 21.15 28.47 21.27
CA TRP A 446 21.14 27.95 22.65
C TRP A 446 19.77 27.47 23.14
N ALA A 447 18.67 27.82 22.46
CA ALA A 447 17.33 27.32 22.78
C ALA A 447 17.20 25.82 22.49
N PHE A 448 18.03 25.27 21.62
CA PHE A 448 18.04 23.85 21.25
C PHE A 448 18.99 23.01 22.13
N SER A 449 20.01 23.63 22.73
CA SER A 449 21.01 22.96 23.60
C SER A 449 20.43 22.44 24.94
N LYS A 450 19.30 22.97 25.43
CA LYS A 450 18.73 22.57 26.73
C LYS A 450 18.03 21.20 26.77
N ARG A 451 17.88 20.49 25.64
CA ARG A 451 17.26 19.15 25.62
C ARG A 451 18.22 18.00 25.97
N GLU A 452 19.54 18.22 25.94
CA GLU A 452 20.52 17.16 26.23
C GLU A 452 20.67 16.82 27.72
N ASN A 453 20.29 17.72 28.64
CA ASN A 453 20.49 17.52 30.09
C ASN A 453 19.27 16.96 30.87
N LYS A 454 18.23 16.44 30.20
CA LYS A 454 17.03 15.91 30.88
C LYS A 454 16.80 14.40 30.80
N LYS A 455 17.72 13.61 30.21
CA LYS A 455 17.61 12.14 30.14
C LYS A 455 18.65 11.36 30.96
N VAL A 456 19.38 12.02 31.87
CA VAL A 456 20.26 11.34 32.85
C VAL A 456 19.98 11.89 34.25
N SER A 457 18.81 11.57 34.80
CA SER A 457 18.55 11.53 36.26
C SER A 457 17.09 11.12 36.49
N SER A 458 16.83 9.81 36.45
CA SER A 458 15.79 9.15 37.25
C SER A 458 16.09 7.65 37.23
N ALA A 459 16.86 7.21 38.24
CA ALA A 459 16.83 5.83 38.71
C ALA A 459 15.64 5.67 39.66
#